data_AF-A0A7J6U4F4-F1
#
_entry.id   AF-A0A7J6U4F4-F1
#
_cell.length_a   1.000
_cell.length_b   1.000
_cell.length_c   1.000
_cell.angle_alpha   90.00
_cell.angle_beta   90.00
_cell.angle_gamma   90.00
#
_symmetry.space_group_name_H-M   'P 1'
#
loop_
_entity.id
_entity.type
_entity.pdbx_description
1 polymer ?
#
loop_
_entity_poly.entity_id
_entity_poly.type
_entity_poly.pdbx_seq_one_letter_code
_entity_poly.pdbx_strand_id
1 'polypeptide(L)'
;MTAAFAISRRLDGSGMYRISLSMFVCLLVFCCLFTTPWCFNCFSEYEVSWWGARGEEFNYTFSASHFQLKAINFYDTGKRPPLKEAYVLARSPRDFVMRMIDECPSAMVIAYGLLAESRLSIDPEDATGLRWLAVFQA
;
A
#
# COMPACT_ATOMS: atom_id res chain seq x y z
N MET A 1 -22.91 -6.44 -0.07
CA MET A 1 -22.63 -6.11 -1.48
C MET A 1 -21.12 -6.23 -1.67
N THR A 2 -20.69 -7.35 -2.23
CA THR A 2 -19.28 -7.79 -2.38
C THR A 2 -18.88 -7.61 -3.84
N ALA A 3 -17.89 -6.77 -4.13
CA ALA A 3 -17.27 -6.70 -5.45
C ALA A 3 -16.05 -7.64 -5.45
N ALA A 4 -16.11 -8.70 -6.24
CA ALA A 4 -15.01 -9.60 -6.51
C ALA A 4 -14.15 -9.01 -7.64
N PHE A 5 -12.85 -8.86 -7.41
CA PHE A 5 -11.89 -8.53 -8.46
C PHE A 5 -11.27 -9.84 -8.97
N ALA A 6 -11.70 -10.28 -10.15
CA ALA A 6 -11.13 -11.44 -10.83
C ALA A 6 -10.19 -10.95 -11.94
N ILE A 7 -8.88 -11.15 -11.76
CA ILE A 7 -7.91 -11.07 -12.86
C ILE A 7 -7.83 -12.46 -13.48
N SER A 8 -8.58 -12.67 -14.55
CA SER A 8 -8.48 -13.87 -15.39
C SER A 8 -7.67 -13.52 -16.64
N ARG A 9 -6.47 -14.09 -16.78
CA ARG A 9 -5.77 -14.14 -18.06
C ARG A 9 -6.07 -15.48 -18.72
N ARG A 10 -6.76 -15.44 -19.86
CA ARG A 10 -6.63 -16.45 -20.93
C ARG A 10 -6.75 -15.72 -22.25
N LEU A 11 -5.62 -15.55 -22.94
CA LEU A 11 -5.53 -14.99 -24.29
C LEU A 11 -5.41 -16.18 -25.24
N ASP A 12 -6.52 -16.52 -25.90
CA ASP A 12 -6.50 -17.34 -27.12
C ASP A 12 -6.97 -16.47 -28.28
N GLY A 13 -6.17 -16.46 -29.35
CA GLY A 13 -6.66 -16.28 -30.72
C GLY A 13 -6.78 -14.85 -31.26
N SER A 14 -5.71 -14.43 -31.96
CA SER A 14 -5.74 -13.65 -33.22
C SER A 14 -6.33 -12.23 -33.21
N GLY A 15 -5.47 -11.27 -32.89
CA GLY A 15 -5.64 -9.84 -33.15
C GLY A 15 -4.45 -9.08 -32.57
N MET A 16 -3.31 -9.08 -33.27
CA MET A 16 -2.02 -8.63 -32.73
C MET A 16 -1.87 -7.11 -32.78
N TYR A 17 -2.63 -6.38 -31.96
CA TYR A 17 -2.27 -5.00 -31.61
C TYR A 17 -1.11 -5.06 -30.60
N ARG A 18 0.13 -4.92 -31.12
CA ARG A 18 1.32 -4.62 -30.31
C ARG A 18 1.18 -3.20 -29.79
N ILE A 19 0.34 -3.00 -28.79
CA ILE A 19 0.38 -1.80 -27.97
C ILE A 19 1.65 -1.95 -27.14
N SER A 20 2.71 -1.26 -27.56
CA SER A 20 3.99 -1.25 -26.85
C SER A 20 3.72 -0.89 -25.38
N LEU A 21 4.17 -1.73 -24.45
CA LEU A 21 4.05 -1.46 -23.00
C LEU A 21 4.56 -0.06 -22.64
N SER A 22 5.51 0.47 -23.41
CA SER A 22 6.01 1.85 -23.26
C SER A 22 4.93 2.92 -23.48
N MET A 23 4.01 2.73 -24.43
CA MET A 23 2.93 3.70 -24.69
C MET A 23 1.89 3.70 -23.57
N PHE A 24 1.56 2.55 -22.99
CA PHE A 24 0.62 2.47 -21.87
C PHE A 24 1.17 3.12 -20.60
N VAL A 25 2.46 2.89 -20.31
CA VAL A 25 3.15 3.53 -19.18
C VAL A 25 3.24 5.04 -19.40
N CYS A 26 3.57 5.51 -20.60
CA CYS A 26 3.59 6.94 -20.93
C CYS A 26 2.21 7.59 -20.81
N LEU A 27 1.14 6.95 -21.29
CA LEU A 27 -0.22 7.47 -21.19
C LEU A 27 -0.71 7.55 -19.74
N LEU A 28 -0.38 6.56 -18.90
CA LEU A 28 -0.69 6.59 -17.47
C LEU A 28 0.07 7.71 -16.75
N VAL A 29 1.37 7.86 -17.02
CA VAL A 29 2.20 8.93 -16.42
C VAL A 29 1.73 10.31 -16.87
N PHE A 30 1.41 10.50 -18.15
CA PHE A 30 0.95 11.78 -18.70
C PHE A 30 -0.44 12.15 -18.20
N CYS A 31 -1.34 11.17 -18.02
CA CYS A 31 -2.67 11.39 -17.46
C CYS A 31 -2.59 11.78 -15.97
N CYS A 32 -1.73 11.13 -15.18
CA CYS A 32 -1.46 11.51 -13.79
C CYS A 32 -0.82 12.90 -13.65
N LEU A 33 0.01 13.33 -14.60
CA LEU A 33 0.67 14.65 -14.55
C LEU A 33 -0.26 15.82 -14.90
N PHE A 34 -1.27 15.61 -15.76
CA PHE A 34 -2.09 16.70 -16.29
C PHE A 34 -3.53 16.77 -15.76
N THR A 35 -4.08 15.74 -15.11
CA THR A 35 -5.53 15.70 -14.81
C THR A 35 -5.94 15.67 -13.34
N THR A 36 -5.03 15.63 -12.36
CA THR A 36 -5.45 15.55 -10.95
C THR A 36 -4.67 16.46 -10.01
N PRO A 37 -5.16 17.70 -9.76
CA PRO A 37 -4.82 18.44 -8.53
C PRO A 37 -5.18 17.65 -7.25
N TRP A 38 -6.00 16.61 -7.40
CA TRP A 38 -6.44 15.68 -6.35
C TRP A 38 -5.33 14.77 -5.82
N CYS A 39 -4.21 14.61 -6.54
CA CYS A 39 -3.08 13.81 -6.03
C CYS A 39 -2.32 14.47 -4.88
N PHE A 40 -2.56 15.76 -4.61
CA PHE A 40 -1.87 16.52 -3.57
C PHE A 40 -2.76 16.84 -2.36
N ASN A 41 -4.02 16.40 -2.34
CA ASN A 41 -4.94 16.72 -1.24
C ASN A 41 -4.89 15.68 -0.10
N CYS A 42 -3.69 15.21 0.22
CA CYS A 42 -3.44 14.30 1.33
C CYS A 42 -3.28 15.14 2.61
N PHE A 43 -4.02 14.81 3.67
CA PHE A 43 -3.76 15.42 4.97
C PHE A 43 -2.40 14.96 5.49
N SER A 44 -1.68 15.86 6.17
CA SER A 44 -0.37 15.52 6.71
C SER A 44 -0.45 14.55 7.88
N GLU A 45 -1.56 14.59 8.64
CA GLU A 45 -1.77 13.87 9.89
C GLU A 45 -3.19 13.30 9.95
N TYR A 46 -3.28 12.09 10.47
CA TYR A 46 -4.49 11.31 10.66
C TYR A 46 -4.48 10.75 12.07
N GLU A 47 -5.61 10.83 12.75
CA GLU A 47 -5.81 10.14 14.02
C GLU A 47 -6.90 9.10 13.82
N VAL A 48 -6.59 7.86 14.19
CA VAL A 48 -7.53 6.75 14.08
C VAL A 48 -7.58 5.98 15.39
N SER A 49 -8.79 5.84 15.91
CA SER A 49 -9.10 5.05 17.10
C SER A 49 -10.03 3.90 16.72
N TRP A 50 -9.74 2.69 17.17
CA TRP A 50 -10.63 1.55 16.98
C TRP A 50 -10.48 0.52 18.09
N TRP A 51 -11.50 -0.31 18.25
CA TRP A 51 -11.51 -1.38 19.25
C TRP A 51 -11.10 -2.71 18.62
N GLY A 52 -10.21 -3.43 19.29
CA GLY A 52 -9.79 -4.78 18.94
C GLY A 52 -10.82 -5.84 19.33
N ALA A 53 -10.54 -7.09 18.91
CA ALA A 53 -11.43 -8.21 19.18
C ALA A 53 -11.50 -8.60 20.66
N ARG A 54 -10.49 -8.25 21.47
CA ARG A 54 -10.48 -8.51 22.93
C ARG A 54 -10.92 -7.28 23.74
N GLY A 55 -11.46 -6.25 23.09
CA GLY A 55 -11.91 -5.01 23.75
C GLY A 55 -10.77 -4.06 24.11
N GLU A 56 -9.59 -4.21 23.50
CA GLU A 56 -8.50 -3.25 23.60
C GLU A 56 -8.74 -2.02 22.69
N GLU A 57 -8.47 -0.82 23.20
CA GLU A 57 -8.56 0.42 22.41
C GLU A 57 -7.21 0.68 21.73
N PHE A 58 -7.23 0.82 20.41
CA PHE A 58 -6.07 1.19 19.61
C PHE A 58 -6.20 2.63 19.15
N ASN A 59 -5.40 3.51 19.74
CA ASN A 59 -5.27 4.91 19.32
C ASN A 59 -3.95 5.11 18.59
N TYR A 60 -4.02 5.50 17.32
CA TYR A 60 -2.87 5.64 16.47
C TYR A 60 -2.90 6.94 15.68
N THR A 61 -1.86 7.74 15.85
CA THR A 61 -1.61 8.94 15.04
C THR A 61 -0.66 8.57 13.90
N PHE A 62 -1.11 8.80 12.68
CA PHE A 62 -0.40 8.51 11.45
C PHE A 62 -0.08 9.81 10.72
N SER A 63 1.19 10.03 10.37
CA SER A 63 1.58 11.14 9.49
C SER A 63 1.95 10.61 8.11
N ALA A 64 1.16 10.97 7.11
CA ALA A 64 1.34 10.50 5.73
C ALA A 64 2.64 11.04 5.11
N SER A 65 2.97 12.31 5.35
CA SER A 65 4.20 12.93 4.85
C SER A 65 5.45 12.28 5.46
N HIS A 66 5.45 12.02 6.77
CA HIS A 66 6.54 11.30 7.43
C HIS A 66 6.67 9.86 6.94
N PHE A 67 5.55 9.17 6.71
CA PHE A 67 5.56 7.82 6.17
C PHE A 67 6.16 7.75 4.76
N GLN A 68 5.73 8.66 3.87
CA GLN A 68 6.28 8.77 2.52
C GLN A 68 7.78 9.11 2.55
N LEU A 69 8.20 10.07 3.39
CA LEU A 69 9.60 10.43 3.52
C LEU A 69 10.44 9.26 4.07
N LYS A 70 9.93 8.47 5.00
CA LYS A 70 10.59 7.25 5.49
C LYS A 70 10.72 6.20 4.39
N ALA A 71 9.69 6.02 3.57
CA ALA A 71 9.72 5.09 2.44
C ALA A 71 10.75 5.53 1.39
N ILE A 72 10.78 6.81 1.00
CA ILE A 72 11.79 7.37 0.09
C ILE A 72 13.20 7.14 0.65
N ASN A 73 13.43 7.51 1.92
CA ASN A 73 14.70 7.29 2.57
C ASN A 73 15.12 5.80 2.60
N PHE A 74 14.17 4.87 2.74
CA PHE A 74 14.45 3.44 2.68
C PHE A 74 14.99 3.05 1.29
N TYR A 75 14.32 3.44 0.21
CA TYR A 75 14.76 3.10 -1.14
C TYR A 75 16.05 3.83 -1.55
N ASP A 76 16.23 5.08 -1.14
CA ASP A 76 17.40 5.89 -1.53
C ASP A 76 18.66 5.52 -0.74
N THR A 77 18.51 5.24 0.56
CA THR A 77 19.66 5.10 1.47
C THR A 77 19.77 3.74 2.14
N GLY A 78 18.84 2.81 1.89
CA GLY A 78 18.81 1.49 2.52
C GLY A 78 18.51 1.53 4.02
N LYS A 79 17.86 2.59 4.52
CA LYS A 79 17.46 2.72 5.93
C LYS A 79 16.41 1.67 6.33
N ARG A 80 15.97 1.66 7.59
CA ARG A 80 14.91 0.72 8.02
C ARG A 80 13.57 1.05 7.35
N PRO A 81 12.86 0.09 6.74
CA PRO A 81 11.56 0.33 6.12
C PRO A 81 10.48 0.61 7.19
N PRO A 82 9.50 1.50 6.93
CA PRO A 82 8.41 1.82 7.85
C PRO A 82 7.31 0.75 7.84
N LEU A 83 7.69 -0.51 8.10
CA LEU A 83 6.77 -1.66 8.06
C LEU A 83 5.70 -1.62 9.15
N LYS A 84 5.99 -0.99 10.29
CA LYS A 84 5.01 -0.84 11.37
C LYS A 84 3.85 0.03 10.92
N GLU A 85 4.14 1.19 10.34
CA GLU A 85 3.17 2.12 9.81
C GLU A 85 2.37 1.49 8.66
N ALA A 86 3.05 0.80 7.73
CA ALA A 86 2.40 0.10 6.63
C ALA A 86 1.42 -0.99 7.13
N TYR A 87 1.81 -1.76 8.14
CA TYR A 87 0.96 -2.78 8.75
C TYR A 87 -0.26 -2.19 9.46
N VAL A 88 -0.07 -1.09 10.21
CA VAL A 88 -1.18 -0.39 10.86
C VAL A 88 -2.18 0.13 9.83
N LEU A 89 -1.71 0.75 8.74
CA LEU A 89 -2.58 1.19 7.65
C LEU A 89 -3.37 0.02 7.04
N ALA A 90 -2.71 -1.10 6.73
CA ALA A 90 -3.37 -2.25 6.12
C ALA A 90 -4.34 -3.00 7.07
N ARG A 91 -4.11 -2.92 8.39
CA ARG A 91 -4.95 -3.57 9.41
C ARG A 91 -6.00 -2.64 10.02
N SER A 92 -5.96 -1.35 9.70
CA SER A 92 -6.94 -0.38 10.15
C SER A 92 -8.37 -0.74 9.69
N PRO A 93 -9.43 -0.21 10.37
CA PRO A 93 -10.80 -0.47 9.98
C PRO A 93 -11.06 -0.11 8.51
N ARG A 94 -11.91 -0.89 7.85
CA ARG A 94 -12.19 -0.74 6.41
C ARG A 94 -12.62 0.69 6.03
N ASP A 95 -13.39 1.35 6.87
CA ASP A 95 -13.87 2.71 6.61
C ASP A 95 -12.72 3.73 6.56
N PHE A 96 -11.71 3.55 7.43
CA PHE A 96 -10.50 4.37 7.41
C PHE A 96 -9.67 4.08 6.16
N VAL A 97 -9.50 2.80 5.80
CA VAL A 97 -8.79 2.40 4.57
C VAL A 97 -9.43 3.02 3.33
N MET A 98 -10.75 2.96 3.21
CA MET A 98 -11.47 3.54 2.07
C MET A 98 -11.26 5.06 2.00
N ARG A 99 -11.38 5.75 3.15
CA ARG A 99 -11.12 7.20 3.21
C ARG A 99 -9.68 7.55 2.84
N MET A 100 -8.70 6.77 3.30
CA MET A 100 -7.30 6.95 2.94
C MET A 100 -7.03 6.69 1.45
N ILE A 101 -7.75 5.75 0.82
CA ILE A 101 -7.66 5.53 -0.63
C ILE A 101 -8.19 6.74 -1.39
N ASP A 102 -9.28 7.34 -0.91
CA ASP A 102 -9.90 8.51 -1.56
C ASP A 102 -9.07 9.80 -1.35
N GLU A 103 -8.50 10.00 -0.16
CA GLU A 103 -7.75 11.21 0.19
C GLU A 103 -6.25 11.14 -0.14
N CYS A 104 -5.63 9.97 0.08
CA CYS A 104 -4.18 9.80 -0.02
C CYS A 104 -3.78 8.44 -0.62
N PRO A 105 -4.14 8.17 -1.90
CA PRO A 105 -3.92 6.87 -2.54
C PRO A 105 -2.43 6.48 -2.58
N SER A 106 -1.52 7.47 -2.68
CA SER A 106 -0.07 7.22 -2.70
C SER A 106 0.43 6.58 -1.41
N ALA A 107 -0.05 7.00 -0.23
CA ALA A 107 0.33 6.39 1.03
C ALA A 107 -0.12 4.92 1.12
N MET A 108 -1.33 4.61 0.62
CA MET A 108 -1.84 3.24 0.58
C MET A 108 -1.05 2.36 -0.39
N VAL A 109 -0.73 2.87 -1.58
CA VAL A 109 0.09 2.14 -2.56
C VAL A 109 1.48 1.83 -1.98
N ILE A 110 2.13 2.81 -1.34
CA ILE A 110 3.43 2.61 -0.68
C ILE A 110 3.32 1.57 0.44
N ALA A 111 2.28 1.63 1.27
CA ALA A 111 2.06 0.67 2.35
C ALA A 111 1.90 -0.77 1.83
N TYR A 112 1.05 -0.98 0.83
CA TYR A 112 0.88 -2.31 0.23
C TYR A 112 2.14 -2.78 -0.49
N GLY A 113 2.87 -1.88 -1.17
CA GLY A 113 4.15 -2.18 -1.79
C GLY A 113 5.17 -2.70 -0.77
N LEU A 114 5.39 -1.97 0.32
CA LEU A 114 6.29 -2.38 1.40
C LEU A 114 5.89 -3.72 2.03
N LEU A 115 4.59 -3.96 2.22
CA LEU A 115 4.11 -5.23 2.75
C LEU A 115 4.30 -6.38 1.76
N ALA A 116 4.06 -6.16 0.48
CA ALA A 116 4.29 -7.15 -0.57
C ALA A 116 5.78 -7.51 -0.69
N GLU A 117 6.66 -6.51 -0.71
CA GLU A 117 8.12 -6.71 -0.68
C GLU A 117 8.55 -7.49 0.56
N SER A 118 8.01 -7.15 1.74
CA SER A 118 8.34 -7.86 2.97
C SER A 118 7.95 -9.35 2.95
N ARG A 119 6.96 -9.72 2.13
CA ARG A 119 6.57 -11.12 1.90
C ARG A 119 7.44 -11.81 0.86
N LEU A 120 7.88 -11.08 -0.16
CA LEU A 120 8.75 -11.62 -1.21
C LEU A 120 10.18 -11.83 -0.72
N SER A 121 10.66 -11.01 0.21
CA SER A 121 12.01 -11.14 0.80
C SER A 121 12.15 -12.30 1.78
N ILE A 122 11.10 -13.09 2.01
CA ILE A 122 11.15 -14.31 2.81
C ILE A 122 11.47 -15.45 1.84
N ASP A 123 12.75 -15.83 1.76
CA ASP A 123 13.11 -17.09 1.10
C ASP A 123 12.37 -18.25 1.80
N PRO A 124 11.83 -19.21 1.05
CA PRO A 124 11.02 -20.30 1.62
C PRO A 124 11.82 -21.16 2.61
N GLU A 125 13.15 -21.15 2.54
CA GLU A 125 14.04 -21.89 3.45
C GLU A 125 14.29 -21.16 4.79
N ASP A 126 14.05 -19.84 4.87
CA ASP A 126 14.35 -18.98 6.04
C ASP A 126 13.09 -18.46 6.77
N ALA A 127 11.93 -19.05 6.52
CA ALA A 127 10.64 -18.69 7.13
C ALA A 127 10.63 -18.71 8.68
N THR A 128 11.66 -19.26 9.32
CA THR A 128 11.87 -19.22 10.78
C THR A 128 12.08 -17.80 11.34
N GLY A 129 12.45 -16.83 10.49
CA GLY A 129 12.61 -15.40 10.87
C GLY A 129 11.30 -14.66 11.16
N LEU A 130 10.14 -15.26 10.89
CA LEU A 130 8.79 -14.67 11.04
C LEU A 130 8.32 -14.42 12.48
N ARG A 131 9.18 -14.64 13.48
CA ARG A 131 8.83 -14.41 14.90
C ARG A 131 8.40 -12.97 15.18
N TRP A 132 8.87 -11.99 14.41
CA TRP A 132 8.48 -10.58 14.57
C TRP A 132 7.10 -10.25 14.01
N LEU A 133 6.63 -10.94 12.97
CA LEU A 133 5.27 -10.75 12.45
C LEU A 133 4.22 -11.42 13.36
N ALA A 134 4.59 -12.51 14.04
CA ALA A 134 3.74 -13.12 15.08
C ALA A 134 3.50 -12.18 16.28
N VAL A 135 4.47 -11.31 16.62
CA VAL A 135 4.31 -10.30 17.70
C VAL A 135 3.25 -9.25 17.36
N PHE A 136 2.97 -9.00 16.07
CA PHE A 136 1.92 -8.05 15.64
C PHE A 136 0.58 -8.73 15.28
N GLN A 137 0.51 -10.05 15.40
CA GLN A 137 -0.72 -10.83 15.22
C GLN A 137 -1.33 -11.33 16.55
N ALA A 138 -0.59 -11.27 17.65
CA ALA A 138 -1.03 -11.67 19.00
C ALA A 138 -1.82 -10.57 19.73
#